data_AF-A0A916P8B0-F1
#
_entry.id   AF-A0A916P8B0-F1
#
_cell.length_a   1.000
_cell.length_b   1.000
_cell.length_c   1.000
_cell.angle_alpha   90.00
_cell.angle_beta   90.00
_cell.angle_gamma   90.00
#
_symmetry.space_group_name_H-M   'P 1'
#
loop_
_entity.id
_entity.type
_entity.pdbx_description
1 polymer ?
#
loop_
_entity_poly.entity_id
_entity_poly.type
_entity_poly.pdbx_seq_one_letter_code
_entity_poly.pdbx_strand_id
1 'polypeptide(L)'
;MAALSANDPALQPGFESADTAVQAAAHSEAPPFFVLHGEKDPMVPSAQSRAFSAALRDAGAATVSYAELPNAHHAFDLAATVRSRMVAEAVSDFLGVIYGRRMGARKGSLALSSPPAS
;
A
#
# COMPACT_ATOMS: atom_id res chain seq x y z
N MET A 1 1.11 3.71 9.00
CA MET A 1 0.29 4.90 8.69
C MET A 1 1.10 5.80 7.76
N ALA A 2 0.64 6.03 6.53
CA ALA A 2 1.18 7.11 5.69
C ALA A 2 0.18 8.26 5.79
N ALA A 3 0.63 9.40 6.32
CA ALA A 3 -0.21 10.60 6.40
C ALA A 3 -0.38 11.14 4.97
N LEU A 4 -1.64 11.35 4.59
CA LEU A 4 -2.02 11.81 3.26
C LEU A 4 -1.77 13.33 3.20
N SER A 5 -0.61 13.66 2.63
CA SER A 5 -0.07 14.98 2.32
C SER A 5 0.16 15.93 3.51
N ALA A 6 1.42 16.13 3.83
CA ALA A 6 1.88 17.47 4.14
C ALA A 6 3.20 17.66 3.39
N ASN A 7 3.14 18.18 2.15
CA ASN A 7 4.24 18.95 1.51
C ASN A 7 4.54 20.22 2.32
N ASP A 8 4.50 20.10 3.65
CA ASP A 8 4.75 21.16 4.60
C ASP A 8 6.27 21.22 4.80
N PRO A 9 6.93 22.27 4.30
CA PRO A 9 8.38 22.40 4.43
C PRO A 9 8.84 22.37 5.89
N ALA A 10 7.98 22.78 6.84
CA ALA A 10 8.30 22.76 8.27
C ALA A 10 8.47 21.33 8.82
N LEU A 11 7.91 20.33 8.14
CA LEU A 11 8.01 18.92 8.50
C LEU A 11 9.04 18.16 7.62
N GLN A 12 9.78 18.85 6.75
CA GLN A 12 10.66 18.26 5.73
C GLN A 12 12.01 18.95 5.54
N PRO A 13 12.79 19.14 6.62
CA PRO A 13 14.10 19.77 6.51
C PRO A 13 15.02 18.97 5.55
N GLY A 14 15.52 19.64 4.51
CA GLY A 14 16.37 19.06 3.46
C GLY A 14 15.63 18.38 2.30
N PHE A 15 14.30 18.32 2.33
CA PHE A 15 13.45 17.75 1.27
C PHE A 15 12.33 18.71 0.85
N GLU A 16 12.48 20.00 1.11
CA GLU A 16 11.44 21.03 0.93
C GLU A 16 10.97 21.16 -0.52
N SER A 17 11.77 20.70 -1.49
CA SER A 17 11.45 20.67 -2.92
C SER A 17 10.99 19.32 -3.44
N ALA A 18 11.03 18.26 -2.62
CA ALA A 18 10.55 16.94 -2.99
C ALA A 18 9.01 16.90 -2.90
N ASP A 19 8.36 16.25 -3.86
CA ASP A 19 6.95 15.94 -3.71
C ASP A 19 6.79 14.73 -2.77
N THR A 20 6.42 15.03 -1.54
CA THR A 20 6.17 14.06 -0.48
C THR A 20 4.69 13.77 -0.31
N ALA A 21 3.83 14.35 -1.16
CA ALA A 21 2.44 13.95 -1.19
C ALA A 21 2.38 12.45 -1.49
N VAL A 22 1.47 11.74 -0.83
CA VAL A 22 1.33 10.29 -1.06
C VAL A 22 1.03 10.00 -2.54
N GLN A 23 0.42 10.96 -3.23
CA GLN A 23 0.05 10.93 -4.62
C GLN A 23 1.27 10.79 -5.54
N ALA A 24 2.46 11.26 -5.12
CA ALA A 24 3.70 11.04 -5.86
C ALA A 24 4.04 9.55 -6.00
N ALA A 25 3.52 8.68 -5.13
CA ALA A 25 3.68 7.23 -5.25
C ALA A 25 2.76 6.59 -6.31
N ALA A 26 1.84 7.35 -6.93
CA ALA A 26 0.95 6.84 -7.97
C ALA A 26 1.62 6.89 -9.36
N HIS A 27 2.31 5.81 -9.71
CA HIS A 27 2.91 5.60 -11.02
C HIS A 27 2.84 4.12 -11.44
N SER A 28 3.11 3.79 -12.70
CA SER A 28 2.97 2.42 -13.22
C SER A 28 3.89 1.41 -12.53
N GLU A 29 5.10 1.84 -12.18
CA GLU A 29 6.11 1.04 -11.46
C GLU A 29 5.90 1.04 -9.93
N ALA A 30 4.77 1.52 -9.43
CA ALA A 30 4.49 1.57 -8.01
C ALA A 30 4.54 0.15 -7.41
N PRO A 31 5.11 -0.03 -6.19
CA PRO A 31 5.09 -1.32 -5.52
C PRO A 31 3.64 -1.76 -5.24
N PRO A 32 3.39 -3.04 -4.95
CA PRO A 32 2.06 -3.48 -4.54
C PRO A 32 1.54 -2.72 -3.32
N PHE A 33 0.34 -2.13 -3.43
CA PHE A 33 -0.32 -1.43 -2.34
C PHE A 33 -1.53 -2.20 -1.79
N PHE A 34 -1.67 -2.21 -0.47
CA PHE A 34 -2.91 -2.56 0.21
C PHE A 34 -3.29 -1.44 1.17
N VAL A 35 -4.35 -0.71 0.83
CA VAL A 35 -4.83 0.47 1.57
C VAL A 35 -6.01 0.08 2.44
N LEU A 36 -5.90 0.30 3.76
CA LEU A 36 -6.94 0.03 4.75
C LEU A 36 -7.35 1.33 5.42
N HIS A 37 -8.64 1.61 5.52
CA HIS A 37 -9.14 2.85 6.12
C HIS A 37 -10.32 2.60 7.07
N GLY A 38 -10.36 3.30 8.20
CA GLY A 38 -11.52 3.24 9.10
C GLY A 38 -12.66 4.12 8.62
N GLU A 39 -13.85 3.55 8.37
CA GLU A 39 -15.01 4.29 7.87
C GLU A 39 -15.40 5.51 8.74
N LYS A 40 -15.21 5.41 10.07
CA LYS A 40 -15.52 6.44 11.07
C LYS A 40 -14.28 7.20 11.54
N ASP A 41 -13.21 7.23 10.75
CA ASP A 41 -12.03 8.04 11.05
C ASP A 41 -12.38 9.54 11.06
N PRO A 42 -12.33 10.21 12.24
CA PRO A 42 -12.65 11.63 12.32
C PRO A 42 -11.44 12.53 11.98
N MET A 43 -10.24 11.96 11.90
CA MET A 43 -8.99 12.68 11.69
C MET A 43 -8.65 12.78 10.20
N VAL A 44 -8.84 11.67 9.48
CA VAL A 44 -8.52 11.57 8.05
C VAL A 44 -9.75 11.07 7.29
N PRO A 45 -10.38 11.91 6.45
CA PRO A 45 -11.52 11.50 5.63
C PRO A 45 -11.17 10.34 4.71
N SER A 46 -12.00 9.29 4.70
CA SER A 46 -11.76 8.07 3.91
C SER A 46 -11.75 8.31 2.39
N ALA A 47 -12.40 9.38 1.94
CA ALA A 47 -12.38 9.84 0.56
C ALA A 47 -10.95 10.05 0.03
N GLN A 48 -10.00 10.41 0.89
CA GLN A 48 -8.60 10.56 0.49
C GLN A 48 -7.96 9.20 0.15
N SER A 49 -8.21 8.17 0.96
CA SER A 49 -7.75 6.81 0.68
C SER A 49 -8.40 6.22 -0.57
N ARG A 50 -9.68 6.54 -0.83
CA ARG A 50 -10.34 6.20 -2.11
C ARG A 50 -9.62 6.87 -3.28
N ALA A 51 -9.36 8.18 -3.19
CA ALA A 51 -8.72 8.96 -4.25
C ALA A 51 -7.30 8.46 -4.55
N PHE A 52 -6.49 8.18 -3.53
CA PHE A 52 -5.16 7.62 -3.72
C PHE A 52 -5.19 6.22 -4.37
N SER A 53 -6.11 5.36 -3.92
CA SER A 53 -6.29 4.03 -4.51
C SER A 53 -6.76 4.09 -5.97
N ALA A 54 -7.57 5.09 -6.32
CA ALA A 54 -7.96 5.35 -7.70
C ALA A 54 -6.76 5.83 -8.53
N ALA A 55 -6.00 6.82 -8.03
CA ALA A 55 -4.82 7.33 -8.70
C ALA A 55 -3.77 6.23 -8.99
N LEU A 56 -3.51 5.34 -8.03
CA LEU A 56 -2.63 4.18 -8.25
C LEU A 56 -3.12 3.28 -9.41
N ARG A 57 -4.43 3.01 -9.46
CA ARG A 57 -5.03 2.17 -10.52
C ARG A 57 -4.98 2.88 -11.88
N ASP A 58 -5.33 4.16 -11.91
CA ASP A 58 -5.34 4.98 -13.13
C ASP A 58 -3.92 5.14 -13.69
N ALA A 59 -2.91 5.23 -12.83
CA ALA A 59 -1.50 5.27 -13.20
C ALA A 59 -0.94 3.91 -13.69
N GLY A 60 -1.73 2.84 -13.64
CA GLY A 60 -1.35 1.52 -14.13
C GLY A 60 -0.57 0.66 -13.13
N ALA A 61 -0.62 0.97 -11.83
CA ALA A 61 0.05 0.16 -10.82
C ALA A 61 -0.48 -1.29 -10.83
N ALA A 62 0.44 -2.25 -10.89
CA ALA A 62 0.09 -3.65 -11.15
C ALA A 62 -0.70 -4.33 -10.01
N THR A 63 -0.67 -3.81 -8.78
CA THR A 63 -1.39 -4.41 -7.66
C THR A 63 -1.84 -3.35 -6.65
N VAL A 64 -3.16 -3.15 -6.57
CA VAL A 64 -3.80 -2.18 -5.66
C VAL A 64 -5.03 -2.79 -5.00
N SER A 65 -4.92 -3.17 -3.73
CA SER A 65 -6.04 -3.58 -2.89
C SER A 65 -6.49 -2.42 -2.00
N TYR A 66 -7.80 -2.29 -1.79
CA TYR A 66 -8.38 -1.26 -0.93
C TYR A 66 -9.55 -1.81 -0.14
N ALA A 67 -9.59 -1.54 1.17
CA ALA A 67 -10.72 -1.90 2.03
C ALA A 67 -11.03 -0.81 3.05
N GLU A 68 -12.30 -0.42 3.14
CA GLU A 68 -12.82 0.36 4.26
C GLU A 68 -13.40 -0.57 5.32
N LEU A 69 -13.03 -0.33 6.56
CA LEU A 69 -13.44 -1.14 7.69
C LEU A 69 -14.69 -0.52 8.33
N PRO A 70 -15.85 -1.22 8.27
CA PRO A 70 -17.09 -0.70 8.83
C PRO A 70 -16.95 -0.37 10.32
N ASN A 71 -17.46 0.79 10.72
CA ASN A 71 -17.42 1.27 12.11
C ASN A 71 -16.02 1.37 12.74
N ALA A 72 -14.95 1.43 11.94
CA ALA A 72 -13.58 1.57 12.45
C ALA A 72 -13.16 3.04 12.47
N HIS A 73 -12.46 3.45 13.52
CA HIS A 73 -11.88 4.80 13.64
C HIS A 73 -10.43 4.83 13.13
N HIS A 74 -9.76 5.98 13.24
CA HIS A 74 -8.37 6.18 12.80
C HIS A 74 -7.41 5.08 13.29
N ALA A 75 -7.47 4.79 14.59
CA ALA A 75 -6.55 3.91 15.29
C ALA A 75 -7.18 2.55 15.59
N PHE A 76 -7.85 1.97 14.59
CA PHE A 76 -8.66 0.75 14.76
C PHE A 76 -7.86 -0.48 15.18
N ASP A 77 -6.54 -0.46 15.04
CA ASP A 77 -5.59 -1.56 15.21
C ASP A 77 -4.76 -1.47 16.50
N LEU A 78 -4.84 -0.38 17.28
CA LEU A 78 -4.01 -0.20 18.49
C LEU A 78 -4.31 -1.21 19.61
N ALA A 79 -5.55 -1.66 19.72
CA ALA A 79 -5.96 -2.66 20.71
C ALA A 79 -6.09 -4.03 20.05
N ALA A 80 -5.81 -5.11 20.80
CA ALA A 80 -5.97 -6.49 20.36
C ALA A 80 -7.45 -6.90 20.29
N THR A 81 -8.16 -6.41 19.27
CA THR A 81 -9.56 -6.76 19.00
C THR A 81 -9.68 -7.80 17.89
N VAL A 82 -10.86 -8.42 17.75
CA VAL A 82 -11.18 -9.32 16.62
C VAL A 82 -10.96 -8.61 15.28
N ARG A 83 -11.34 -7.32 15.18
CA ARG A 83 -11.08 -6.50 13.99
C ARG A 83 -9.59 -6.39 13.70
N SER A 84 -8.78 -6.05 14.70
CA SER A 84 -7.32 -5.91 14.54
C SER A 84 -6.69 -7.21 14.09
N ARG A 85 -7.15 -8.35 14.62
CA ARG A 85 -6.71 -9.67 14.18
C ARG A 85 -7.07 -9.97 12.73
N MET A 86 -8.32 -9.74 12.33
CA MET A 86 -8.74 -9.95 10.93
C MET A 86 -7.96 -9.07 9.96
N VAL A 87 -7.66 -7.82 10.34
CA VAL A 87 -6.82 -6.94 9.53
C VAL A 87 -5.39 -7.48 9.42
N ALA A 88 -4.80 -7.94 10.53
CA ALA A 88 -3.46 -8.52 10.52
C ALA A 88 -3.39 -9.79 9.63
N GLU A 89 -4.42 -10.64 9.69
CA GLU A 89 -4.56 -11.81 8.82
C GLU A 89 -4.65 -11.39 7.34
N ALA A 90 -5.51 -10.41 7.00
CA ALA A 90 -5.61 -9.89 5.62
C ALA A 90 -4.30 -9.28 5.10
N VAL A 91 -3.56 -8.56 5.95
CA VAL A 91 -2.23 -8.03 5.59
C VAL A 91 -1.24 -9.16 5.37
N SER A 92 -1.27 -10.20 6.21
CA SER A 92 -0.43 -11.39 6.06
C SER A 92 -0.70 -12.11 4.74
N ASP A 93 -1.97 -12.31 4.40
CA ASP A 93 -2.38 -12.93 3.14
C ASP A 93 -1.92 -12.12 1.92
N PHE A 94 -2.11 -10.80 1.95
CA PHE A 94 -1.65 -9.91 0.91
C PHE A 94 -0.13 -10.05 0.70
N LEU A 95 0.65 -9.95 1.79
CA LEU A 95 2.11 -10.09 1.73
C LEU A 95 2.53 -11.48 1.26
N GLY A 96 1.82 -12.54 1.67
CA GLY A 96 2.03 -13.90 1.21
C GLY A 96 1.88 -14.06 -0.30
N VAL A 97 0.82 -13.46 -0.87
CA VAL A 97 0.59 -13.44 -2.33
C VAL A 97 1.71 -12.69 -3.05
N ILE A 98 2.10 -11.52 -2.57
CA ILE A 98 3.19 -10.72 -3.18
C ILE A 98 4.53 -11.46 -3.11
N TYR A 99 4.85 -12.03 -1.96
CA TYR A 99 6.07 -12.80 -1.76
C TYR A 99 6.11 -14.01 -2.69
N GLY A 100 5.00 -14.76 -2.78
CA GLY A 100 4.86 -15.90 -3.68
C GLY A 100 5.10 -15.54 -5.14
N ARG A 101 4.48 -14.45 -5.62
CA ARG A 101 4.70 -13.92 -6.99
C ARG A 101 6.16 -13.57 -7.23
N ARG A 102 6.82 -12.91 -6.27
CA ARG A 102 8.25 -12.55 -6.38
C ARG A 102 9.16 -13.77 -6.40
N MET A 103 8.88 -14.81 -5.60
CA MET A 103 9.64 -16.07 -5.68
C MET A 103 9.45 -16.76 -7.03
N GLY A 104 8.21 -16.79 -7.54
CA GLY A 104 7.89 -17.35 -8.86
C GLY A 104 8.66 -16.65 -9.98
N ALA A 105 8.64 -15.32 -10.01
CA ALA A 105 9.37 -14.52 -10.99
C ALA A 105 10.89 -14.76 -10.92
N ARG A 106 11.47 -14.85 -9.72
CA ARG A 106 12.89 -15.17 -9.54
C ARG A 106 13.24 -16.57 -10.03
N LYS A 107 12.41 -17.57 -9.73
CA LYS A 107 12.62 -18.95 -10.20
C LYS A 107 12.53 -19.03 -11.72
N GLY A 108 11.58 -18.33 -12.34
CA GLY A 108 11.47 -18.23 -13.80
C GLY A 108 12.67 -17.56 -14.45
N SER A 109 13.17 -16.46 -13.87
CA SER A 109 14.37 -15.77 -14.34
C SER A 109 15.63 -16.65 -14.24
N LEU A 110 15.79 -17.42 -13.16
CA LEU A 110 16.90 -18.37 -13.01
C LEU A 110 16.82 -19.51 -14.04
N ALA A 111 15.63 -20.05 -14.31
CA ALA A 111 15.43 -21.12 -15.30
C ALA A 111 15.76 -20.66 -16.74
N LEU A 112 15.42 -19.42 -17.10
CA LEU A 112 15.74 -18.83 -18.41
C LEU A 112 17.24 -18.49 -18.58
N SER A 113 17.99 -18.40 -17.48
CA SER A 113 19.42 -18.06 -17.49
C SER A 113 20.35 -19.28 -17.61
N SER A 114 19.82 -20.51 -17.55
CA SER A 114 20.63 -21.72 -17.70
C SER A 114 20.88 -22.02 -19.18
N PRO A 115 22.14 -22.14 -19.64
CA PRO A 115 22.42 -22.50 -21.04
C PRO A 115 21.99 -23.95 -21.33
N PRO A 116 21.63 -24.28 -22.59
CA PRO A 116 21.31 -25.66 -22.96
C PRO A 116 22.54 -26.55 -22.73
N ALA A 117 22.32 -27.73 -22.15
CA ALA A 117 23.36 -28.72 -21.96
C ALA A 117 23.86 -29.23 -23.33
N SER A 118 25.16 -29.09 -23.56
CA SER A 118 25.88 -29.62 -24.74
C SER A 118 26.15 -31.11 -24.64
#